data_AF-M5BHY7-F1
#
_entry.id   AF-M5BHY7-F1
#
_cell.length_a   1.000
_cell.length_b   1.000
_cell.length_c   1.000
_cell.angle_alpha   90.00
_cell.angle_beta   90.00
_cell.angle_gamma   90.00
#
_symmetry.space_group_name_H-M   'P 1'
#
loop_
_entity.id
_entity.type
_entity.pdbx_description
1 polymer ?
#
loop_
_entity_poly.entity_id
_entity_poly.type
_entity_poly.pdbx_seq_one_letter_code
_entity_poly.pdbx_strand_id
1 'polypeptide(L)'
;MLELYAEGTIRVLVAPRESCWSIPVRAARVIVMGTQYIEFDPEGDRELRDYTLGEVTRMQSRAVRSGAAGSFVLMCQSEDRDTYMRFLENGLPLESELMEHEYGALKKWAQVMKGANLFKSPQDLLDVLGHTYLRRRLASNPNFYGDGASAEGALGKLVDLVWEK
;
A
#
# COMPACT_ATOMS: atom_id res chain seq x y z
N MET A 1 25.48 13.73 -9.19
CA MET A 1 25.04 13.97 -7.79
C MET A 1 24.85 12.68 -7.01
N LEU A 2 24.05 11.72 -7.47
CA LEU A 2 23.90 10.42 -6.78
C LEU A 2 25.21 9.63 -6.71
N GLU A 3 25.99 9.64 -7.81
CA GLU A 3 27.34 9.04 -7.85
C GLU A 3 28.28 9.66 -6.82
N LEU A 4 28.32 11.01 -6.74
CA LEU A 4 29.12 11.72 -5.74
C LEU A 4 28.74 11.37 -4.29
N TYR A 5 27.47 11.06 -4.03
CA TYR A 5 27.03 10.57 -2.72
C TYR A 5 27.46 9.12 -2.49
N ALA A 6 27.33 8.26 -3.50
CA ALA A 6 27.74 6.86 -3.44
C ALA A 6 29.26 6.70 -3.23
N GLU A 7 30.06 7.57 -3.86
CA GLU A 7 31.51 7.66 -3.68
C GLU A 7 31.90 8.27 -2.33
N GLY A 8 30.95 8.89 -1.62
CA GLY A 8 31.18 9.54 -0.32
C GLY A 8 31.79 10.94 -0.39
N THR A 9 31.96 11.49 -1.61
CA THR A 9 32.37 12.89 -1.85
C THR A 9 31.37 13.86 -1.24
N ILE A 10 30.07 13.57 -1.40
CA ILE A 10 28.99 14.29 -0.73
C ILE A 10 28.47 13.44 0.44
N ARG A 11 28.34 14.07 1.61
CA ARG A 11 27.91 13.38 2.85
C ARG A 11 26.42 13.48 3.12
N VAL A 12 25.75 14.46 2.52
CA VAL A 12 24.33 14.75 2.72
C VAL A 12 23.63 14.83 1.37
N LEU A 13 22.57 14.05 1.21
CA LEU A 13 21.69 14.08 0.05
C LEU A 13 20.29 14.46 0.52
N VAL A 14 19.75 15.53 -0.05
CA VAL A 14 18.36 15.93 0.16
C VAL A 14 17.56 15.45 -1.04
N ALA A 15 16.49 14.69 -0.78
CA ALA A 15 15.65 14.09 -1.81
C ALA A 15 14.18 14.44 -1.55
N PRO A 16 13.41 14.74 -2.61
CA PRO A 16 11.99 15.03 -2.47
C PRO A 16 11.19 13.73 -2.19
N ARG A 17 10.03 13.86 -1.54
CA ARG A 17 9.16 12.73 -1.13
C ARG A 17 8.85 11.80 -2.29
N GLU A 18 8.54 12.36 -3.45
CA GLU A 18 8.12 11.67 -4.68
C GLU A 18 9.19 10.69 -5.18
N SER A 19 10.45 10.89 -4.78
CA SER A 19 11.57 10.02 -5.16
C SER A 19 11.78 8.83 -4.22
N CYS A 20 11.04 8.69 -3.12
CA CYS A 20 11.31 7.65 -2.10
C CYS A 20 11.26 6.21 -2.67
N TRP A 21 10.39 5.98 -3.65
CA TRP A 21 10.24 4.69 -4.33
C TRP A 21 11.39 4.41 -5.31
N SER A 22 11.83 5.43 -6.05
CA SER A 22 12.75 5.31 -7.18
C SER A 22 14.22 5.60 -6.85
N ILE A 23 14.52 6.30 -5.76
CA ILE A 23 15.89 6.70 -5.42
C ILE A 23 16.79 5.45 -5.22
N PRO A 24 17.90 5.30 -5.96
CA PRO A 24 18.74 4.10 -5.91
C PRO A 24 19.81 4.16 -4.81
N VAL A 25 19.58 4.95 -3.76
CA VAL A 25 20.56 5.22 -2.70
C VAL A 25 20.11 4.60 -1.38
N ARG A 26 21.08 4.11 -0.61
CA ARG A 26 20.94 3.75 0.80
C ARG A 26 21.89 4.61 1.62
N ALA A 27 21.51 4.89 2.86
CA ALA A 27 22.29 5.75 3.75
C ALA A 27 22.36 5.14 5.15
N ALA A 28 23.49 5.35 5.83
CA ALA A 28 23.62 4.91 7.23
C ALA A 28 22.63 5.63 8.16
N ARG A 29 22.23 6.86 7.80
CA ARG A 29 21.18 7.62 8.47
C ARG A 29 20.21 8.20 7.44
N VAL A 30 18.92 8.01 7.67
CA VAL A 30 17.83 8.63 6.89
C VAL A 30 17.00 9.47 7.83
N ILE A 31 16.74 10.71 7.44
CA ILE A 31 15.94 11.67 8.20
C ILE A 31 14.77 12.09 7.32
N VAL A 32 13.55 11.92 7.82
CA VAL A 32 12.32 12.41 7.20
C VAL A 32 11.91 13.69 7.92
N MET A 33 11.97 14.81 7.21
CA MET A 33 11.74 16.14 7.75
C MET A 33 10.27 16.56 7.53
N GLY A 34 9.38 16.09 8.39
CA GLY A 34 7.95 16.28 8.25
C GLY A 34 7.28 15.14 7.49
N THR A 35 6.02 14.89 7.80
CA THR A 35 5.20 13.82 7.22
C THR A 35 3.99 14.36 6.50
N GLN A 36 4.03 15.62 6.07
CA GLN A 36 2.92 16.31 5.43
C GLN A 36 3.38 16.99 4.14
N TYR A 37 2.50 17.03 3.17
CA TYR A 37 2.69 17.76 1.92
C TYR A 37 1.38 18.44 1.53
N ILE A 38 1.47 19.38 0.58
CA ILE A 38 0.31 20.08 0.06
C ILE A 38 -0.02 19.49 -1.29
N GLU A 39 -1.27 19.08 -1.45
CA GLU A 39 -1.85 18.70 -2.73
C GLU A 39 -2.88 19.75 -3.13
N PHE A 40 -3.06 19.94 -4.43
CA PHE A 40 -4.11 20.81 -4.94
C PHE A 40 -5.24 19.91 -5.45
N ASP A 41 -6.46 20.17 -5.01
CA ASP A 41 -7.62 19.47 -5.53
C ASP A 41 -7.90 19.90 -7.00
N PRO A 42 -8.84 19.24 -7.69
CA PRO A 42 -9.19 19.62 -9.06
C PRO A 42 -9.75 21.05 -9.20
N GLU A 43 -10.20 21.65 -8.10
CA GLU A 43 -10.79 22.99 -8.03
C GLU A 43 -9.74 24.08 -7.75
N GLY A 44 -8.53 23.67 -7.35
CA GLY A 44 -7.37 24.53 -7.09
C GLY A 44 -7.15 24.87 -5.62
N ASP A 45 -7.93 24.29 -4.71
CA ASP A 45 -7.80 24.50 -3.28
C ASP A 45 -6.67 23.65 -2.67
N ARG A 46 -6.02 24.21 -1.64
CA ARG A 46 -4.88 23.57 -0.98
C ARG A 46 -5.36 22.59 0.08
N GLU A 47 -5.06 21.32 -0.13
CA GLU A 47 -5.28 20.27 0.86
C GLU A 47 -3.94 19.87 1.52
N LEU A 48 -3.94 19.79 2.85
CA LEU A 48 -2.83 19.21 3.59
C LEU A 48 -3.03 17.69 3.63
N ARG A 49 -2.04 16.94 3.16
CA ARG A 49 -2.09 15.47 3.17
C ARG A 49 -0.88 14.89 3.89
N ASP A 50 -1.12 13.83 4.65
CA ASP A 50 -0.07 13.08 5.33
C ASP A 50 0.63 12.10 4.38
N TYR A 51 1.86 11.75 4.71
CA TYR A 51 2.60 10.70 4.00
C TYR A 51 1.91 9.37 4.30
N THR A 52 1.77 8.54 3.28
CA THR A 52 1.25 7.19 3.49
C THR A 52 2.24 6.40 4.34
N LEU A 53 1.72 5.47 5.16
CA LEU A 53 2.58 4.58 5.96
C LEU A 53 3.55 3.77 5.08
N GLY A 54 3.14 3.42 3.86
CA GLY A 54 3.97 2.77 2.87
C GLY A 54 5.18 3.61 2.44
N GLU A 55 5.00 4.92 2.22
CA GLU A 55 6.09 5.83 1.90
C GLU A 55 7.08 5.98 3.05
N VAL A 56 6.59 6.15 4.28
CA VAL A 56 7.46 6.26 5.46
C VAL A 56 8.25 4.97 5.67
N THR A 57 7.60 3.82 5.54
CA THR A 57 8.26 2.50 5.59
C THR A 57 9.28 2.35 4.46
N ARG A 58 8.97 2.84 3.26
CA ARG A 58 9.91 2.84 2.13
C ARG A 58 11.14 3.70 2.43
N MET A 59 10.98 4.87 3.04
CA MET A 59 12.09 5.72 3.48
C MET A 59 12.92 5.03 4.56
N GLN A 60 12.27 4.39 5.55
CA GLN A 60 12.95 3.59 6.58
C GLN A 60 13.82 2.48 5.96
N SER A 61 13.33 1.81 4.92
CA SER A 61 14.09 0.74 4.22
C SER A 61 15.41 1.22 3.60
N ARG A 62 15.61 2.53 3.45
CA ARG A 62 16.87 3.13 2.94
C ARG A 62 17.91 3.33 4.03
N ALA A 63 17.52 3.28 5.31
CA ALA A 63 18.41 3.40 6.46
C ALA A 63 19.18 2.10 6.67
N VAL A 64 20.24 1.89 5.89
CA VAL A 64 21.02 0.65 5.88
C VAL A 64 22.51 0.99 5.98
N ARG A 65 23.21 0.23 6.83
CA ARG A 65 24.65 0.32 7.02
C ARG A 65 25.27 -1.07 6.89
N SER A 66 26.41 -1.17 6.20
CA SER A 66 27.14 -2.43 6.12
C SER A 66 27.69 -2.80 7.51
N GLY A 67 27.39 -4.02 7.99
CA GLY A 67 27.89 -4.55 9.25
C GLY A 67 27.28 -3.96 10.54
N ALA A 68 26.26 -3.11 10.45
CA ALA A 68 25.57 -2.55 11.63
C ALA A 68 24.13 -2.11 11.28
N ALA A 69 23.32 -1.84 12.31
CA ALA A 69 22.00 -1.24 12.11
C ALA A 69 22.11 0.19 11.53
N GLY A 70 21.24 0.52 10.58
CA GLY A 70 21.04 1.90 10.14
C GLY A 70 20.23 2.72 11.16
N SER A 71 20.27 4.04 11.02
CA SER A 71 19.53 4.97 11.89
C SER A 71 18.44 5.66 11.08
N PHE A 72 17.19 5.54 11.53
CA PHE A 72 16.05 6.22 10.93
C PHE A 72 15.50 7.24 11.92
N VAL A 73 15.27 8.47 11.46
CA VAL A 73 14.68 9.56 12.26
C VAL A 73 13.48 10.10 11.51
N LEU A 74 12.31 10.03 12.14
CA LEU A 74 11.06 10.56 11.61
C LEU A 74 10.66 11.79 12.41
N MET A 75 10.51 12.93 11.75
CA MET A 75 9.91 14.13 12.34
C MET A 75 8.46 14.18 11.87
N CYS A 76 7.51 14.00 12.78
CA CYS A 76 6.07 14.02 12.51
C CYS A 76 5.34 14.87 13.56
N GLN A 77 4.04 15.10 13.35
CA GLN A 77 3.19 15.70 14.38
C GLN A 77 3.08 14.76 15.59
N SER A 78 2.88 15.33 16.77
CA SER A 78 2.80 14.56 18.03
C SER A 78 1.66 13.55 18.02
N GLU A 79 0.55 13.88 17.35
CA GLU A 79 -0.66 13.08 17.25
C GLU A 79 -0.43 11.78 16.44
N ASP A 80 0.46 11.81 15.44
CA ASP A 80 0.74 10.66 14.58
C ASP A 80 1.86 9.76 15.11
N ARG A 81 2.59 10.21 16.14
CA ARG A 81 3.81 9.54 16.63
C ARG A 81 3.56 8.06 16.93
N ASP A 82 2.51 7.78 17.70
CA ASP A 82 2.23 6.43 18.17
C ASP A 82 1.74 5.52 17.02
N THR A 83 1.03 6.10 16.05
CA THR A 83 0.62 5.42 14.82
C THR A 83 1.85 5.01 14.01
N TYR A 84 2.75 5.94 13.70
CA TYR A 84 3.98 5.62 12.96
C TYR A 84 4.86 4.61 13.69
N MET A 85 5.06 4.77 15.01
CA MET A 85 5.87 3.83 15.80
C MET A 85 5.35 2.40 15.71
N ARG A 86 4.03 2.20 15.87
CA ARG A 86 3.42 0.87 15.78
C ARG A 86 3.73 0.18 14.45
N PHE A 87 3.60 0.90 13.34
CA PHE A 87 3.83 0.32 12.01
C PHE A 87 5.31 0.16 11.66
N LEU A 88 6.17 1.06 12.11
CA LEU A 88 7.62 0.98 11.87
C LEU A 88 8.28 -0.14 12.67
N GLU A 89 7.70 -0.52 13.82
CA GLU A 89 8.18 -1.62 14.66
C GLU A 89 7.56 -2.97 14.30
N ASN A 90 6.24 -3.01 14.06
CA ASN A 90 5.50 -4.27 13.86
C ASN A 90 5.21 -4.59 12.38
N GLY A 91 5.49 -3.65 11.46
CA GLY A 91 5.14 -3.75 10.05
C GLY A 91 3.71 -3.30 9.76
N LEU A 92 3.39 -3.20 8.46
CA LEU A 92 2.06 -2.82 7.98
C LEU A 92 1.12 -4.02 7.93
N PRO A 93 -0.13 -3.90 8.44
CA PRO A 93 -1.14 -4.91 8.23
C PRO A 93 -1.48 -4.96 6.74
N LEU A 94 -1.21 -6.09 6.11
CA LEU A 94 -1.53 -6.30 4.69
C LEU A 94 -2.96 -6.81 4.57
N GLU A 95 -3.82 -6.01 3.95
CA GLU A 95 -5.18 -6.40 3.59
C GLU A 95 -5.32 -6.49 2.07
N SER A 96 -6.30 -7.26 1.59
CA SER A 96 -6.64 -7.29 0.17
C SER A 96 -7.47 -6.08 -0.24
N GLU A 97 -7.11 -5.41 -1.34
CA GLU A 97 -7.86 -4.27 -1.89
C GLU A 97 -8.89 -4.68 -2.95
N LEU A 98 -9.13 -5.98 -3.13
CA LEU A 98 -9.91 -6.54 -4.24
C LEU A 98 -11.40 -6.12 -4.21
N MET A 99 -11.94 -5.85 -3.03
CA MET A 99 -13.34 -5.38 -2.86
C MET A 99 -13.50 -3.87 -2.94
N GLU A 100 -12.40 -3.11 -2.84
CA GLU A 100 -12.45 -1.65 -2.79
C GLU A 100 -11.85 -1.05 -4.06
N HIS A 101 -10.53 -0.94 -4.13
CA HIS A 101 -9.83 -0.19 -5.17
C HIS A 101 -9.72 -0.99 -6.47
N GLU A 102 -9.56 -2.31 -6.38
CA GLU A 102 -9.33 -3.20 -7.53
C GLU A 102 -10.63 -3.84 -8.06
N TYR A 103 -11.79 -3.44 -7.55
CA TYR A 103 -13.09 -3.96 -8.00
C TYR A 103 -13.29 -3.79 -9.51
N GLY A 104 -12.92 -2.62 -10.06
CA GLY A 104 -13.03 -2.35 -11.49
C GLY A 104 -12.11 -3.23 -12.35
N ALA A 105 -10.90 -3.53 -11.85
CA ALA A 105 -9.97 -4.44 -12.52
C ALA A 105 -10.48 -5.88 -12.49
N LEU A 106 -11.00 -6.32 -11.34
CA LEU A 106 -11.63 -7.63 -11.18
C LEU A 106 -12.81 -7.80 -12.16
N LYS A 107 -13.71 -6.79 -12.25
CA LYS A 107 -14.85 -6.85 -13.16
C LYS A 107 -14.43 -6.97 -14.63
N LYS A 108 -13.46 -6.15 -15.06
CA LYS A 108 -12.90 -6.23 -16.43
C LYS A 108 -12.27 -7.59 -16.71
N TRP A 109 -11.46 -8.09 -15.78
CA TRP A 109 -10.83 -9.40 -15.91
C TRP A 109 -11.87 -10.54 -16.01
N ALA A 110 -12.90 -10.53 -15.17
CA ALA A 110 -13.96 -11.53 -15.22
C ALA A 110 -14.74 -11.50 -16.55
N GLN A 111 -15.01 -10.31 -17.10
CA GLN A 111 -15.63 -10.17 -18.42
C GLN A 111 -14.76 -10.74 -19.55
N VAL A 112 -13.44 -10.53 -19.50
CA VAL A 112 -12.49 -11.14 -20.47
C VAL A 112 -12.53 -12.66 -20.39
N MET A 113 -12.51 -13.23 -19.18
CA MET A 113 -12.56 -14.69 -18.97
C MET A 113 -13.87 -15.30 -19.48
N LYS A 114 -14.99 -14.58 -19.32
CA LYS A 114 -16.30 -14.96 -19.88
C LYS A 114 -16.31 -14.91 -21.41
N GLY A 115 -15.73 -13.87 -22.01
CA GLY A 115 -15.60 -13.75 -23.47
C GLY A 115 -14.73 -14.84 -24.09
N ALA A 116 -13.71 -15.30 -23.35
CA ALA A 116 -12.86 -16.43 -23.74
C ALA A 116 -13.48 -17.82 -23.48
N ASN A 117 -14.74 -17.87 -23.01
CA ASN A 117 -15.45 -19.11 -22.67
C ASN A 117 -14.76 -19.97 -21.58
N LEU A 118 -13.94 -19.34 -20.72
CA LEU A 118 -13.28 -19.97 -19.58
C LEU A 118 -14.18 -19.99 -18.35
N PHE A 119 -15.00 -18.95 -18.16
CA PHE A 119 -16.05 -18.91 -17.13
C PHE A 119 -17.41 -19.18 -17.76
N LYS A 120 -18.04 -20.28 -17.36
CA LYS A 120 -19.36 -20.72 -17.83
C LYS A 120 -20.45 -20.37 -16.82
N SER A 121 -20.09 -20.26 -15.55
CA SER A 121 -21.01 -20.00 -14.45
C SER A 121 -20.42 -19.01 -13.42
N PRO A 122 -21.26 -18.34 -12.61
CA PRO A 122 -20.80 -17.53 -11.48
C PRO A 122 -19.97 -18.35 -10.47
N GLN A 123 -20.22 -19.66 -10.39
CA GLN A 123 -19.48 -20.56 -9.52
C GLN A 123 -17.99 -20.62 -9.91
N ASP A 124 -17.67 -20.58 -11.20
CA ASP A 124 -16.27 -20.59 -11.66
C ASP A 124 -15.50 -19.36 -11.14
N LEU A 125 -16.17 -18.21 -11.06
CA LEU A 125 -15.60 -16.98 -10.48
C LEU A 125 -15.46 -17.11 -8.96
N LEU A 126 -16.48 -17.65 -8.28
CA LEU A 126 -16.43 -17.89 -6.84
C LEU A 126 -15.26 -18.82 -6.46
N ASP A 127 -15.04 -19.86 -7.25
CA ASP A 127 -13.94 -20.82 -7.05
C ASP A 127 -12.58 -20.15 -7.16
N VAL A 128 -12.37 -19.30 -8.18
CA VAL A 128 -11.12 -18.53 -8.31
C VAL A 128 -10.94 -17.56 -7.15
N LEU A 129 -12.00 -16.84 -6.76
CA LEU A 129 -11.95 -15.94 -5.60
C LEU A 129 -11.62 -16.70 -4.31
N GLY A 130 -12.04 -17.95 -4.19
CA GLY A 130 -11.67 -18.87 -3.10
C GLY A 130 -10.15 -19.11 -2.97
N HIS A 131 -9.39 -18.92 -4.05
CA HIS A 131 -7.93 -19.06 -4.05
C HIS A 131 -7.16 -17.74 -3.89
N THR A 132 -7.86 -16.62 -3.70
CA THR A 132 -7.22 -15.29 -3.57
C THR A 132 -6.77 -14.98 -2.15
N TYR A 133 -5.93 -13.94 -2.02
CA TYR A 133 -5.57 -13.37 -0.72
C TYR A 133 -6.79 -12.84 0.05
N LEU A 134 -7.78 -12.29 -0.67
CA LEU A 134 -9.05 -11.81 -0.10
C LEU A 134 -9.75 -12.90 0.72
N ARG A 135 -9.86 -14.13 0.18
CA ARG A 135 -10.51 -15.25 0.89
C ARG A 135 -9.86 -15.58 2.22
N ARG A 136 -8.53 -15.46 2.29
CA ARG A 136 -7.77 -15.67 3.53
C ARG A 136 -8.02 -14.54 4.53
N ARG A 137 -8.02 -13.29 4.06
CA ARG A 137 -8.23 -12.11 4.92
C ARG A 137 -9.65 -11.99 5.45
N LEU A 138 -10.65 -12.37 4.67
CA LEU A 138 -12.04 -12.46 5.13
C LEU A 138 -12.22 -13.40 6.33
N ALA A 139 -11.42 -14.46 6.44
CA ALA A 139 -11.47 -15.36 7.58
C ALA A 139 -10.76 -14.79 8.82
N SER A 140 -9.68 -14.03 8.64
CA SER A 140 -8.89 -13.49 9.74
C SER A 140 -9.37 -12.14 10.27
N ASN A 141 -9.90 -11.29 9.39
CA ASN A 141 -10.31 -9.93 9.71
C ASN A 141 -11.55 -9.51 8.90
N PRO A 142 -12.71 -10.18 9.08
CA PRO A 142 -13.92 -9.89 8.31
C PRO A 142 -14.41 -8.45 8.47
N ASN A 143 -14.22 -7.84 9.64
CA ASN A 143 -14.67 -6.48 9.96
C ASN A 143 -14.01 -5.40 9.09
N PHE A 144 -12.79 -5.65 8.59
CA PHE A 144 -12.14 -4.72 7.67
C PHE A 144 -12.91 -4.58 6.36
N TYR A 145 -13.63 -5.63 5.95
CA TYR A 145 -14.36 -5.70 4.69
C TYR A 145 -15.85 -5.35 4.81
N GLY A 146 -16.27 -4.74 5.93
CA GLY A 146 -17.66 -4.37 6.19
C GLY A 146 -18.39 -5.31 7.16
N ASP A 147 -19.72 -5.39 7.04
CA ASP A 147 -20.64 -5.94 8.04
C ASP A 147 -20.52 -7.46 8.24
N GLY A 148 -19.44 -7.93 8.86
CA GLY A 148 -19.32 -9.21 9.58
C GLY A 148 -19.80 -10.48 8.85
N ALA A 149 -20.03 -10.40 7.54
CA ALA A 149 -20.66 -11.46 6.78
C ALA A 149 -19.70 -12.63 6.71
N SER A 150 -20.24 -13.85 6.68
CA SER A 150 -19.42 -15.02 6.43
C SER A 150 -18.58 -14.80 5.18
N ALA A 151 -17.36 -15.34 5.15
CA ALA A 151 -16.47 -15.20 3.99
C ALA A 151 -17.18 -15.61 2.69
N GLU A 152 -18.05 -16.62 2.75
CA GLU A 152 -18.89 -17.07 1.65
C GLU A 152 -19.93 -16.03 1.22
N GLY A 153 -20.60 -15.37 2.17
CA GLY A 153 -21.57 -14.31 1.87
C GLY A 153 -20.92 -13.08 1.27
N ALA A 154 -19.75 -12.67 1.75
CA ALA A 154 -19.00 -11.54 1.20
C ALA A 154 -18.55 -11.83 -0.25
N LEU A 155 -18.01 -13.01 -0.50
CA LEU A 155 -17.60 -13.42 -1.85
C LEU A 155 -18.79 -13.61 -2.79
N GLY A 156 -19.91 -14.15 -2.30
CA GLY A 156 -21.15 -14.26 -3.09
C GLY A 156 -21.63 -12.90 -3.57
N LYS A 157 -21.72 -11.92 -2.66
CA LYS A 157 -22.05 -10.53 -3.02
C LYS A 157 -21.09 -9.95 -4.07
N LEU A 158 -19.79 -10.19 -3.91
CA LEU A 158 -18.79 -9.74 -4.88
C LEU A 158 -18.98 -10.39 -6.25
N VAL A 159 -19.26 -11.69 -6.29
CA VAL A 159 -19.56 -12.44 -7.53
C VAL A 159 -20.79 -11.87 -8.21
N ASP A 160 -21.88 -11.63 -7.47
CA ASP A 160 -23.12 -11.07 -8.03
C ASP A 160 -22.85 -9.70 -8.67
N LEU A 161 -22.14 -8.82 -7.97
CA LEU A 161 -21.76 -7.48 -8.45
C LEU A 161 -20.88 -7.54 -9.72
N VAL A 162 -19.93 -8.48 -9.77
CA VAL A 162 -19.02 -8.65 -10.91
C VAL A 162 -19.70 -9.33 -12.11
N TRP A 163 -20.59 -10.28 -11.84
CA TRP A 163 -21.23 -11.12 -12.86
C TRP A 163 -22.39 -10.41 -13.56
N GLU A 164 -23.05 -9.46 -12.88
CA GLU A 164 -24.02 -8.56 -13.49
C GLU A 164 -23.39 -7.72 -14.62
N LYS A 165 -24.16 -7.56 -15.71
CA LYS A 165 -23.69 -6.97 -16.98
C LYS A 165 -23.09 -5.57 -16.81
#